data_AF-A0A811GFR4-F1
#
_entry.id   AF-A0A811GFR4-F1
#
_cell.length_a   1.000
_cell.length_b   1.000
_cell.length_c   1.000
_cell.angle_alpha   90.00
_cell.angle_beta   90.00
_cell.angle_gamma   90.00
#
_symmetry.space_group_name_H-M   'P 1'
#
loop_
_entity.id
_entity.type
_entity.pdbx_description
1 polymer ?
#
loop_
_entity_poly.entity_id
_entity_poly.type
_entity_poly.pdbx_seq_one_letter_code
_entity_poly.pdbx_strand_id
1 'polypeptide(L)' 'MPDSTSGLVQQFMEASKPQEFKTSVKFRVLDQIVFEIDVNSNYPEEYHEQLYNVIDRAISSAASSIISAK' A
#
# COMPACT_ATOMS: atom_id res chain seq x y z
N MET A 1 -37.48 10.65 -15.37
CA MET A 1 -36.19 11.38 -15.44
C MET A 1 -35.31 10.81 -14.35
N PRO A 2 -34.05 10.44 -14.61
CA PRO A 2 -33.18 9.94 -13.55
C PRO A 2 -32.83 11.09 -12.59
N ASP A 3 -33.02 10.86 -11.30
CA ASP A 3 -32.90 11.86 -10.24
C ASP A 3 -31.45 12.35 -10.10
N SER A 4 -31.19 13.56 -10.58
CA SER A 4 -29.90 14.26 -10.55
C SER A 4 -29.29 14.36 -9.13
N THR A 5 -30.13 14.30 -8.10
CA THR A 5 -29.75 14.29 -6.67
C THR A 5 -28.92 13.06 -6.30
N SER A 6 -29.18 11.91 -6.93
CA SER A 6 -28.41 10.67 -6.69
C SER A 6 -26.96 10.82 -7.15
N GLY A 7 -26.71 11.59 -8.22
CA GLY A 7 -25.36 11.80 -8.76
C GLY A 7 -24.48 12.69 -7.87
N LEU A 8 -25.05 13.77 -7.31
CA LEU A 8 -24.33 14.69 -6.42
C LEU A 8 -24.00 14.04 -5.07
N VAL A 9 -24.94 13.27 -4.51
CA VAL A 9 -24.70 12.52 -3.26
C VAL A 9 -23.63 11.47 -3.47
N GLN A 10 -23.65 10.77 -4.61
CA GLN A 10 -22.63 9.78 -4.94
C GLN A 10 -21.24 10.41 -5.14
N GLN A 11 -21.14 11.54 -5.83
CA GLN A 11 -19.89 12.29 -5.96
C GLN A 11 -19.36 12.81 -4.62
N PHE A 12 -20.24 13.30 -3.75
CA PHE A 12 -19.86 13.73 -2.41
C PHE A 12 -19.35 12.56 -1.55
N MET A 13 -20.03 11.41 -1.61
CA MET A 13 -19.61 10.18 -0.93
C MET A 13 -18.26 9.69 -1.43
N GLU A 14 -17.99 9.76 -2.74
CA GLU A 14 -16.70 9.37 -3.33
C GLU A 14 -15.59 10.35 -2.98
N ALA A 15 -15.84 11.66 -3.02
CA ALA A 15 -14.87 12.68 -2.63
C ALA A 15 -14.54 12.65 -1.12
N SER A 16 -15.45 12.12 -0.30
CA SER A 16 -15.28 11.99 1.16
C SER A 16 -14.66 10.65 1.57
N LYS A 17 -14.43 9.72 0.64
CA LYS A 17 -13.75 8.47 0.97
C LYS A 17 -12.29 8.78 1.35
N PRO A 18 -11.78 8.23 2.47
CA PRO A 18 -10.37 8.31 2.77
C PRO A 18 -9.59 7.74 1.58
N GLN A 19 -8.56 8.45 1.12
CA GLN A 19 -7.62 7.87 0.17
C GLN A 19 -6.95 6.68 0.87
N GLU A 20 -7.36 5.48 0.49
CA GLU A 20 -6.73 4.25 0.95
C GLU A 20 -5.47 4.03 0.11
N PHE A 21 -4.33 4.09 0.75
CA PHE A 21 -3.08 3.65 0.15
C PHE A 21 -2.91 2.15 0.34
N LYS A 22 -2.74 1.46 -0.79
CA LYS A 22 -2.50 0.01 -0.81
C LYS A 22 -1.20 -0.25 -1.54
N THR A 23 -0.27 -0.89 -0.84
CA THR A 23 0.98 -1.37 -1.41
C THR A 23 1.19 -2.82 -1.00
N SER A 24 2.01 -3.56 -1.74
CA SER A 24 2.34 -4.95 -1.41
C SER A 24 3.83 -5.20 -1.55
N VAL A 25 4.36 -6.00 -0.65
CA VAL A 25 5.74 -6.51 -0.69
C VAL A 25 5.69 -7.96 -1.13
N LYS A 26 6.36 -8.28 -2.24
CA LYS A 26 6.34 -9.61 -2.85
C LYS A 26 7.72 -10.26 -2.78
N PHE A 27 7.79 -11.43 -2.16
CA PHE A 27 8.98 -12.26 -2.15
C PHE A 27 8.88 -13.26 -3.30
N ARG A 28 9.90 -13.29 -4.15
CA ARG A 28 9.92 -14.15 -5.35
C ARG A 28 11.08 -15.12 -5.33
N VAL A 29 10.84 -16.33 -5.83
CA VAL A 29 11.84 -17.37 -6.10
C VAL A 29 11.57 -17.92 -7.50
N LEU A 30 12.58 -17.87 -8.39
CA LEU A 30 12.48 -18.41 -9.77
C LEU A 30 11.18 -17.96 -10.48
N ASP A 31 10.91 -16.65 -10.41
CA ASP A 31 9.72 -15.97 -10.95
C ASP A 31 8.36 -16.30 -10.32
N GLN A 32 8.31 -17.10 -9.26
CA GLN A 32 7.09 -17.36 -8.50
C GLN A 32 7.06 -16.51 -7.23
N ILE A 33 5.90 -15.88 -6.95
CA ILE A 33 5.66 -15.24 -5.66
C ILE A 33 5.44 -16.33 -4.62
N VAL A 34 6.32 -16.39 -3.62
CA VAL A 34 6.25 -17.38 -2.54
C VAL A 34 5.61 -16.80 -1.27
N PHE A 35 5.64 -15.47 -1.12
CA PHE A 35 5.04 -14.76 0.00
C PHE A 35 4.72 -13.32 -0.41
N GLU A 36 3.59 -12.81 0.06
CA GLU A 36 3.13 -11.43 -0.19
C GLU A 36 2.63 -10.82 1.12
N ILE A 37 3.05 -9.58 1.38
CA ILE A 37 2.58 -8.79 2.51
C ILE A 37 1.82 -7.60 1.95
N ASP A 38 0.51 -7.58 2.17
CA ASP A 38 -0.32 -6.42 1.88
C ASP A 38 -0.19 -5.37 2.98
N VAL A 39 0.11 -4.13 2.58
CA VAL A 39 0.20 -2.98 3.47
C VAL A 39 -0.86 -1.98 3.04
N ASN A 40 -1.88 -1.86 3.88
CA ASN A 40 -2.96 -0.89 3.70
C ASN A 40 -2.78 0.22 4.73
N SER A 41 -2.85 1.45 4.27
CA SER A 41 -2.70 2.63 5.11
C SER A 41 -3.74 3.67 4.72
N ASN A 42 -4.33 4.32 5.71
CA ASN A 42 -5.21 5.45 5.50
C ASN A 42 -4.48 6.78 5.80
N TYR A 43 -3.15 6.75 5.71
CA TYR A 43 -2.35 7.96 5.92
C TYR A 43 -2.50 8.91 4.74
N PRO A 44 -2.36 10.23 4.97
CA PRO A 44 -2.29 11.20 3.88
C PRO A 44 -1.17 10.85 2.89
N GLU A 45 -1.38 11.25 1.63
CA GLU A 45 -0.48 10.94 0.51
C GLU A 45 0.98 11.35 0.76
N GLU A 46 1.16 12.43 1.52
CA GLU A 46 2.45 12.97 1.97
C GLU A 46 3.31 11.96 2.77
N TYR A 47 2.68 10.96 3.40
CA TYR A 47 3.37 9.94 4.20
C TYR A 47 3.66 8.66 3.42
N HIS A 48 3.17 8.51 2.19
CA HIS A 48 3.37 7.28 1.40
C HIS A 48 4.85 7.02 1.13
N GLU A 49 5.61 8.05 0.76
CA GLU A 49 7.05 7.92 0.51
C GLU A 49 7.81 7.50 1.77
N GLN A 50 7.43 8.03 2.93
CA GLN A 50 8.02 7.66 4.21
C GLN A 50 7.71 6.20 4.55
N LEU A 51 6.47 5.76 4.31
CA LEU A 51 6.06 4.38 4.52
C LEU A 51 6.83 3.42 3.60
N TYR A 52 6.97 3.75 2.33
CA TYR A 52 7.82 3.00 1.39
C TYR A 52 9.26 2.88 1.89
N ASN A 53 9.86 4.00 2.30
CA ASN A 53 11.24 4.03 2.79
C ASN A 53 11.43 3.21 4.06
N VAL A 54 10.46 3.19 4.98
CA VAL A 54 10.51 2.37 6.20
C VAL A 54 10.45 0.88 5.84
N ILE A 55 9.53 0.50 4.95
CA ILE A 55 9.38 -0.88 4.48
C ILE A 55 10.67 -1.35 3.79
N ASP A 56 11.20 -0.57 2.86
CA ASP A 56 12.42 -0.89 2.12
C ASP A 56 13.63 -1.08 3.05
N ARG A 57 13.83 -0.17 4.01
CA ARG A 57 14.92 -0.26 4.99
C ARG A 57 14.78 -1.48 5.90
N ALA A 58 13.57 -1.76 6.38
CA ALA A 58 13.32 -2.91 7.24
C ALA A 58 13.62 -4.24 6.52
N ILE A 59 13.17 -4.37 5.28
CA ILE A 59 13.42 -5.56 4.45
C ILE A 59 14.91 -5.67 4.13
N SER A 60 15.54 -4.59 3.67
CA SER A 60 16.97 -4.57 3.33
C SER A 60 17.85 -4.92 4.53
N SER A 61 17.51 -4.41 5.71
CA SER A 61 18.21 -4.75 6.96
C SER A 61 18.05 -6.22 7.31
N ALA A 62 16.82 -6.75 7.28
CA ALA A 62 16.56 -8.15 7.60
C ALA A 62 17.27 -9.10 6.61
N ALA A 63 17.23 -8.79 5.32
CA ALA A 63 17.95 -9.55 4.29
C ALA A 63 19.46 -9.53 4.52
N SER A 64 20.03 -8.36 4.82
CA SER A 64 21.46 -8.22 5.11
C SER A 64 21.88 -9.03 6.35
N SER A 65 21.08 -9.03 7.41
CA SER A 65 21.35 -9.83 8.61
C SER A 65 21.38 -11.32 8.29
N ILE A 66 20.43 -11.83 7.50
CA ILE A 66 20.38 -13.25 7.10
C ILE A 66 21.61 -13.62 6.25
N ILE A 67 22.02 -12.75 5.33
CA ILE A 67 23.20 -12.98 4.49
C ILE A 67 24.48 -12.99 5.34
N SER A 68 24.61 -12.07 6.31
CA SER A 68 25.79 -11.97 7.17
C SER A 68 25.90 -13.07 8.24
N ALA A 69 24.79 -13.69 8.61
CA ALA A 69 24.74 -14.79 9.58
C ALA A 69 25.08 -16.15 8.95
N LYS A 70 25.29 -16.18 7.63
CA LYS A 70 25.62 -17.36 6.84
C LYS A 70 27.12 -17.42 6.56
#